data_AF-A0A380S3Y5-F1
#
_entry.id   AF-A0A380S3Y5-F1
#
_cell.length_a   1.000
_cell.length_b   1.000
_cell.length_c   1.000
_cell.angle_alpha   90.00
_cell.angle_beta   90.00
_cell.angle_gamma   90.00
#
_symmetry.space_group_name_H-M   'P 1'
#
loop_
_entity.id
_entity.type
_entity.pdbx_description
1 polymer ?
#
loop_
_entity_poly.entity_id
_entity_poly.type
_entity_poly.pdbx_seq_one_letter_code
_entity_poly.pdbx_strand_id
1 'polypeptide(L)'
;MFCKILGYDIKRGILNSYKGHILTVLLSIFICISFACEYTKFYELKSAHYLDILFFAFAGSPKFVPGKDMQFVFPLFWATIFLLPLYLSSYYPFYDLIGYGKTILIQSGSRYKWWLSKTIWCILRIAAYFLAIYLVALVFCLVMGIPVKYSVTENAHSMVINSCYKADVYAPGEYALLDFNGQMGILFLLAPVIVLSVLSILQMTISLLSTPVYGFLLSAVILVSSTYYLHPLFIGNYLMVLRSDRLFSGGVNEVTGSAISLLLIIFVTVINLMVFKKYDILANVFKDE
;
A
#
# COMPACT_ATOMS: atom_id res chain seq x y z
N MET A 1 2.27 -18.31 -25.07
CA MET A 1 1.21 -17.28 -25.27
C MET A 1 1.00 -16.40 -24.03
N PHE A 2 0.84 -16.98 -22.84
CA PHE A 2 0.69 -16.22 -21.58
C PHE A 2 1.77 -15.14 -21.37
N CYS A 3 3.06 -15.49 -21.50
CA CYS A 3 4.14 -14.51 -21.31
C CYS A 3 4.08 -13.32 -22.28
N LYS A 4 3.49 -13.49 -23.47
CA LYS A 4 3.28 -12.39 -24.41
C LYS A 4 2.18 -11.43 -23.94
N ILE A 5 1.11 -11.96 -23.35
CA ILE A 5 0.02 -11.18 -22.73
C ILE A 5 0.58 -10.41 -21.53
N LEU A 6 1.32 -11.08 -20.65
CA LEU A 6 1.91 -10.42 -19.48
C LEU A 6 2.96 -9.37 -19.87
N GLY A 7 3.81 -9.66 -20.85
CA GLY A 7 4.78 -8.68 -21.35
C GLY A 7 4.11 -7.45 -21.97
N TYR A 8 3.00 -7.65 -22.69
CA TYR A 8 2.15 -6.55 -23.17
C TYR A 8 1.59 -5.73 -22.02
N ASP A 9 1.08 -6.39 -20.98
CA ASP A 9 0.50 -5.74 -19.81
C ASP A 9 1.52 -4.90 -19.03
N ILE A 10 2.73 -5.44 -18.84
CA ILE A 10 3.83 -4.72 -18.21
C ILE A 10 4.20 -3.50 -19.05
N LYS A 11 4.36 -3.66 -20.37
CA LYS A 11 4.74 -2.54 -21.25
C LYS A 11 3.68 -1.44 -21.25
N ARG A 12 2.41 -1.81 -21.45
CA ARG A 12 1.34 -0.82 -21.62
C ARG A 12 0.83 -0.26 -20.30
N GLY A 13 0.64 -1.10 -19.29
CA GLY A 13 0.06 -0.69 -18.01
C GLY A 13 1.08 -0.18 -16.99
N ILE A 14 2.33 -0.65 -17.05
CA ILE A 14 3.39 -0.18 -16.13
C ILE A 14 4.32 0.77 -16.86
N LEU A 15 5.10 0.33 -17.85
CA LEU A 15 6.18 1.14 -18.42
C LEU A 15 5.68 2.42 -19.11
N ASN A 16 4.60 2.33 -19.88
CA ASN A 16 4.05 3.47 -20.60
C ASN A 16 3.21 4.42 -19.72
N SER A 17 3.00 4.11 -18.44
CA SER A 17 2.23 4.94 -17.49
C SER A 17 3.10 6.04 -16.86
N TYR A 18 3.74 6.86 -17.70
CA TYR A 18 4.73 7.86 -17.27
C TYR A 18 4.15 8.88 -16.27
N LYS A 19 2.88 9.30 -16.44
CA LYS A 19 2.22 10.22 -15.50
C LYS A 19 2.14 9.66 -14.08
N GLY A 20 1.82 8.36 -13.95
CA GLY A 20 1.78 7.70 -12.65
C GLY A 20 3.16 7.57 -12.01
N HIS A 21 4.19 7.32 -12.81
CA HIS A 21 5.58 7.26 -12.33
C HIS A 21 6.08 8.62 -11.86
N ILE A 22 5.82 9.68 -12.61
CA ILE A 22 6.16 11.06 -12.22
C ILE A 22 5.49 11.40 -10.88
N LEU A 23 4.19 11.12 -10.75
CA LEU A 23 3.46 11.39 -9.51
C LEU A 23 4.01 10.60 -8.32
N THR A 24 4.43 9.35 -8.54
CA THR A 24 5.07 8.51 -7.52
C THR A 24 6.41 9.08 -7.08
N VAL A 25 7.24 9.53 -8.03
CA VAL A 25 8.54 10.16 -7.75
C VAL A 25 8.35 11.47 -6.99
N LEU A 26 7.40 12.32 -7.41
CA LEU A 26 7.09 13.57 -6.72
C LEU A 26 6.65 13.33 -5.27
N LEU A 27 5.77 12.36 -5.04
CA LEU A 27 5.37 11.97 -3.69
C LEU A 27 6.57 11.46 -2.87
N SER A 28 7.44 10.65 -3.47
CA SER A 28 8.63 10.12 -2.80
C SER A 28 9.61 11.22 -2.39
N ILE A 29 9.82 12.21 -3.26
CA ILE A 29 10.61 13.41 -2.94
C ILE A 29 9.95 14.19 -1.81
N PHE A 30 8.63 14.40 -1.88
CA PHE A 30 7.88 15.07 -0.82
C PHE A 30 8.02 14.36 0.54
N ILE A 31 7.99 13.02 0.56
CA ILE A 31 8.23 12.23 1.78
C ILE A 31 9.64 12.50 2.33
N CYS A 32 10.66 12.46 1.47
CA CYS A 32 12.06 12.68 1.89
C CYS A 32 12.28 14.08 2.44
N ILE A 33 11.73 15.11 1.78
CA ILE A 33 11.81 16.50 2.24
C ILE A 33 11.05 16.67 3.56
N SER A 34 9.84 16.10 3.67
CA SER A 34 9.05 16.18 4.89
C SER A 34 9.77 15.55 6.08
N PHE A 35 10.37 14.37 5.86
CA PHE A 35 11.22 13.73 6.86
C PHE A 35 12.40 14.62 7.26
N ALA A 36 13.14 15.17 6.29
CA ALA A 36 14.29 16.01 6.59
C ALA A 36 13.89 17.28 7.36
N CYS A 37 12.77 17.91 7.00
CA CYS A 37 12.24 19.08 7.71
C CYS A 37 11.83 18.74 9.15
N GLU A 38 11.20 17.59 9.38
CA GLU A 38 10.77 17.20 10.72
C GLU A 38 11.94 16.76 11.60
N TYR A 39 12.87 16.00 11.03
CA TYR A 39 14.03 15.46 11.73
C TYR A 39 15.03 16.55 12.13
N THR A 40 15.27 17.53 11.25
CA THR A 40 16.22 18.63 11.49
C THR A 40 15.77 19.65 12.53
N LYS A 41 14.51 19.62 12.97
CA LYS A 41 14.04 20.42 14.13
C LYS A 41 14.72 20.01 15.43
N PHE A 42 15.13 18.75 15.53
CA PHE A 42 15.63 18.16 16.78
C PHE A 42 17.02 17.54 16.65
N TYR A 43 17.40 17.07 15.45
CA TYR A 43 18.60 16.25 15.24
C TYR A 43 19.33 16.60 13.94
N GLU A 44 20.63 16.37 13.87
CA GLU A 44 21.37 16.50 12.62
C GLU A 44 21.00 15.40 11.62
N LEU A 45 20.69 15.75 10.38
CA LEU A 45 20.24 14.81 9.35
C LEU A 45 21.20 13.63 9.12
N LYS A 46 22.51 13.85 9.28
CA LYS A 46 23.55 12.79 9.12
C LYS A 46 23.46 11.69 10.18
N SER A 47 22.76 11.94 11.30
CA SER A 47 22.52 10.93 12.33
C SER A 47 21.38 9.97 11.99
N ALA A 48 20.55 10.30 10.99
CA ALA A 48 19.47 9.43 10.53
C ALA A 48 20.01 8.20 9.78
N HIS A 49 19.18 7.18 9.63
CA HIS A 49 19.41 6.04 8.75
C HIS A 49 18.38 6.02 7.60
N TYR A 50 18.71 5.31 6.52
CA TYR A 50 17.78 5.08 5.40
C TYR A 50 16.39 4.59 5.84
N LEU A 51 16.34 3.66 6.81
CA LEU A 51 15.08 3.07 7.25
C LEU A 51 14.20 4.07 8.03
N ASP A 52 14.77 5.12 8.60
CA ASP A 52 14.04 6.16 9.36
C ASP A 52 13.05 6.91 8.47
N ILE A 53 13.41 7.15 7.20
CA ILE A 53 12.55 7.81 6.22
C ILE A 53 11.28 6.98 5.98
N LEU A 54 11.45 5.67 5.79
CA LEU A 54 10.33 4.76 5.56
C LEU A 54 9.51 4.54 6.83
N PHE A 55 10.17 4.47 8.00
CA PHE A 55 9.52 4.38 9.30
C PHE A 55 8.62 5.59 9.55
N PHE A 56 9.10 6.80 9.24
CA PHE A 56 8.32 8.03 9.26
C PHE A 56 7.17 8.00 8.25
N ALA A 57 7.43 7.59 7.01
CA ALA A 57 6.41 7.52 5.96
C ALA A 57 5.26 6.57 6.32
N PHE A 58 5.57 5.44 6.94
CA PHE A 58 4.61 4.39 7.28
C PHE A 58 4.10 4.49 8.73
N ALA A 59 4.40 5.58 9.45
CA ALA A 59 3.98 5.80 10.84
C ALA A 59 2.48 5.54 11.04
N GLY A 60 1.64 6.18 10.22
CA GLY A 60 0.19 6.08 10.32
C GLY A 60 -0.36 6.80 11.55
N SER A 61 -1.38 6.23 12.18
CA SER A 61 -1.97 6.74 13.41
C SER A 61 -1.95 5.67 14.51
N PRO A 62 -1.75 6.03 15.79
CA PRO A 62 -1.88 5.07 16.89
C PRO A 62 -3.34 4.59 17.02
N LYS A 63 -3.60 3.67 17.96
CA LYS A 63 -4.95 3.20 18.28
C LYS A 63 -5.84 4.39 18.67
N PHE A 64 -7.00 4.53 18.04
CA PHE A 64 -8.00 5.50 18.47
C PHE A 64 -8.73 4.99 19.73
N VAL A 65 -8.85 5.85 20.75
CA VAL A 65 -9.56 5.53 22.00
C VAL A 65 -10.69 6.55 22.17
N PRO A 66 -11.96 6.15 21.93
CA PRO A 66 -13.10 7.04 22.10
C PRO A 66 -13.22 7.55 23.56
N GLY A 67 -13.52 8.83 23.75
CA GLY A 67 -13.91 9.39 25.04
C GLY A 67 -12.79 9.86 25.98
N LYS A 68 -11.51 9.83 25.56
CA LYS A 68 -10.36 10.32 26.36
C LYS A 68 -9.75 11.63 25.85
N ASP A 69 -10.58 12.62 25.52
CA ASP A 69 -10.18 13.94 24.96
C ASP A 69 -9.33 13.88 23.67
N MET A 70 -9.25 12.72 23.03
CA MET A 70 -8.61 12.55 21.73
C MET A 70 -9.63 12.78 20.62
N GLN A 71 -9.39 13.81 19.83
CA GLN A 71 -10.02 13.92 18.52
C GLN A 71 -9.37 12.90 17.58
N PHE A 72 -10.20 12.22 16.79
CA PHE A 72 -9.70 11.37 15.73
C PHE A 72 -9.01 12.25 14.67
N VAL A 73 -7.70 12.11 14.53
CA VAL A 73 -6.92 12.76 13.48
C VAL A 73 -6.66 11.76 12.37
N PHE A 74 -7.30 11.97 11.23
CA PHE A 74 -7.10 11.12 10.06
C PHE A 74 -5.65 11.28 9.52
N PRO A 75 -4.87 10.20 9.38
CA PRO A 75 -3.48 10.29 8.94
C PRO A 75 -3.41 10.51 7.41
N LEU A 76 -3.67 11.75 6.97
CA LEU A 76 -3.77 12.11 5.55
C LEU A 76 -2.49 11.80 4.77
N PHE A 77 -1.32 12.02 5.39
CA PHE A 77 -0.02 11.72 4.78
C PHE A 77 0.12 10.23 4.46
N TRP A 78 -0.16 9.37 5.44
CA TRP A 78 -0.19 7.92 5.27
C TRP A 78 -1.24 7.51 4.23
N ALA A 79 -2.46 8.04 4.32
CA ALA A 79 -3.54 7.69 3.39
C ALA A 79 -3.17 7.99 1.94
N THR A 80 -2.47 9.10 1.68
CA THR A 80 -2.01 9.47 0.34
C THR A 80 -1.04 8.43 -0.23
N ILE A 81 -0.10 7.92 0.59
CA ILE A 81 0.88 6.89 0.19
C ILE A 81 0.19 5.59 -0.21
N PHE A 82 -0.84 5.16 0.53
CA PHE A 82 -1.49 3.87 0.28
C PHE A 82 -2.69 3.93 -0.68
N LEU A 83 -3.36 5.07 -0.81
CA LEU A 83 -4.47 5.25 -1.75
C LEU A 83 -4.00 5.58 -3.16
N LEU A 84 -2.90 6.31 -3.33
CA LEU A 84 -2.40 6.67 -4.65
C LEU A 84 -2.12 5.46 -5.57
N PRO A 85 -1.40 4.39 -5.15
CA PRO A 85 -1.14 3.26 -6.03
C PRO A 85 -2.42 2.52 -6.42
N LEU A 86 -3.41 2.48 -5.53
CA LEU A 86 -4.73 1.92 -5.77
C LEU A 86 -5.52 2.74 -6.80
N TYR A 87 -5.45 4.06 -6.72
CA TYR A 87 -6.04 4.94 -7.74
C TYR A 87 -5.37 4.71 -9.10
N LEU A 88 -4.05 4.67 -9.14
CA LEU A 88 -3.26 4.48 -10.36
C LEU A 88 -3.44 3.10 -11.01
N SER A 89 -3.84 2.07 -10.26
CA SER A 89 -4.06 0.72 -10.79
C SER A 89 -5.51 0.43 -11.19
N SER A 90 -6.49 1.17 -10.64
CA SER A 90 -7.93 0.88 -10.77
C SER A 90 -8.45 0.80 -12.21
N TYR A 91 -7.97 1.66 -13.10
CA TYR A 91 -8.53 1.82 -14.45
C TYR A 91 -7.94 0.91 -15.53
N TYR A 92 -6.71 0.42 -15.35
CA TYR A 92 -6.02 -0.30 -16.42
C TYR A 92 -6.71 -1.61 -16.85
N PRO A 93 -7.08 -2.54 -15.93
CA PRO A 93 -7.73 -3.79 -16.33
C PRO A 93 -9.05 -3.55 -17.06
N PHE A 94 -9.79 -2.52 -16.67
CA PHE A 94 -11.07 -2.14 -17.26
C PHE A 94 -10.90 -1.59 -18.68
N TYR A 95 -10.04 -0.58 -18.88
CA TYR A 95 -9.79 -0.03 -20.22
C TYR A 95 -9.13 -1.04 -21.16
N ASP A 96 -8.31 -1.95 -20.64
CA ASP A 96 -7.77 -3.03 -21.44
C ASP A 96 -8.88 -3.98 -21.93
N LEU A 97 -9.81 -4.37 -21.06
CA LEU A 97 -10.90 -5.28 -21.42
C LEU A 97 -11.86 -4.69 -22.46
N ILE A 98 -12.12 -3.37 -22.42
CA ILE A 98 -12.98 -2.70 -23.40
C ILE A 98 -12.20 -2.42 -24.70
N GLY A 99 -10.90 -2.16 -24.60
CA GLY A 99 -10.03 -1.88 -25.73
C GLY A 99 -9.34 -3.13 -26.30
N TYR A 100 -8.03 -2.98 -26.54
CA TYR A 100 -7.21 -3.98 -27.24
C TYR A 100 -7.10 -5.33 -26.51
N GLY A 101 -7.27 -5.33 -25.19
CA GLY A 101 -7.27 -6.55 -24.38
C GLY A 101 -8.40 -7.51 -24.74
N LYS A 102 -9.53 -7.01 -25.25
CA LYS A 102 -10.62 -7.84 -25.79
C LYS A 102 -10.14 -8.71 -26.95
N THR A 103 -9.42 -8.11 -27.89
CA THR A 103 -8.87 -8.82 -29.04
C THR A 103 -7.83 -9.85 -28.61
N ILE A 104 -6.95 -9.49 -27.66
CA ILE A 104 -5.98 -10.43 -27.08
C ILE A 104 -6.71 -11.60 -26.41
N LEU A 105 -7.79 -11.34 -25.69
CA LEU A 105 -8.59 -12.36 -25.01
C LEU A 105 -9.20 -13.35 -26.01
N ILE A 106 -9.82 -12.85 -27.09
CA ILE A 106 -10.39 -13.67 -28.17
C ILE A 106 -9.29 -14.51 -28.84
N GLN A 107 -8.17 -13.88 -29.22
CA GLN A 107 -7.06 -14.57 -29.86
C GLN A 107 -6.40 -15.61 -28.95
N SER A 108 -6.37 -15.37 -27.63
CA SER A 108 -5.78 -16.28 -26.66
C SER A 108 -6.58 -17.54 -26.41
N GLY A 109 -7.87 -17.54 -26.76
CA GLY A 109 -8.82 -18.62 -26.52
C GLY A 109 -8.97 -18.99 -25.04
N SER A 110 -8.47 -18.18 -24.11
CA SER A 110 -8.40 -18.57 -22.70
C SER A 110 -8.61 -17.39 -21.75
N ARG A 111 -9.80 -17.34 -21.16
CA ARG A 111 -10.16 -16.39 -20.09
C ARG A 111 -9.21 -16.47 -18.90
N TYR A 112 -8.77 -17.68 -18.55
CA TYR A 112 -7.83 -17.91 -17.45
C TYR A 112 -6.48 -17.22 -17.69
N LYS A 113 -5.92 -17.31 -18.91
CA LYS A 113 -4.62 -16.69 -19.23
C LYS A 113 -4.68 -15.16 -19.14
N TRP A 114 -5.76 -14.56 -19.64
CA TRP A 114 -5.96 -13.10 -19.51
C TRP A 114 -6.11 -12.69 -18.05
N TRP A 115 -6.98 -13.36 -17.31
CA TRP A 115 -7.22 -13.07 -15.89
C TRP A 115 -5.94 -13.21 -15.05
N LEU A 116 -5.19 -14.30 -15.22
CA LEU A 116 -3.94 -14.50 -14.49
C LEU A 116 -2.92 -13.40 -14.81
N SER A 117 -2.88 -12.95 -16.07
CA SER A 117 -2.03 -11.84 -16.49
C SER A 117 -2.38 -10.55 -15.73
N LYS A 118 -3.68 -10.25 -15.58
CA LYS A 118 -4.13 -9.07 -14.85
C LYS A 118 -3.91 -9.14 -13.35
N THR A 119 -4.07 -10.32 -12.75
CA THR A 119 -3.75 -10.54 -11.34
C THR A 119 -2.26 -10.30 -11.07
N ILE A 120 -1.37 -10.87 -11.89
CA ILE A 120 0.08 -10.62 -11.77
C ILE A 120 0.40 -9.15 -12.05
N TRP A 121 -0.25 -8.55 -13.04
CA TRP A 121 -0.09 -7.12 -13.33
C TRP A 121 -0.44 -6.23 -12.14
N CYS A 122 -1.54 -6.52 -11.41
CA CYS A 122 -1.91 -5.78 -10.21
C CYS A 122 -0.79 -5.84 -9.16
N ILE A 123 -0.26 -7.03 -8.89
CA ILE A 123 0.84 -7.24 -7.93
C ILE A 123 2.09 -6.47 -8.38
N LEU A 124 2.48 -6.62 -9.65
CA LEU A 124 3.66 -5.94 -10.20
C LEU A 124 3.51 -4.41 -10.21
N ARG A 125 2.30 -3.89 -10.42
CA ARG A 125 2.03 -2.45 -10.38
C ARG A 125 2.24 -1.87 -8.98
N ILE A 126 1.72 -2.55 -7.96
CA ILE A 126 1.93 -2.17 -6.55
C ILE A 126 3.42 -2.30 -6.18
N ALA A 127 4.07 -3.40 -6.58
CA ALA A 127 5.49 -3.61 -6.31
C ALA A 127 6.38 -2.53 -6.96
N ALA A 128 6.11 -2.17 -8.22
CA ALA A 128 6.83 -1.11 -8.92
C ALA A 128 6.66 0.26 -8.25
N TYR A 129 5.48 0.55 -7.71
CA TYR A 129 5.21 1.79 -6.98
C TYR A 129 6.07 1.91 -5.71
N PHE A 130 6.07 0.88 -4.85
CA PHE A 130 6.90 0.90 -3.64
C PHE A 130 8.40 0.81 -3.94
N LEU A 131 8.79 0.06 -4.97
CA LEU A 131 10.17 0.05 -5.43
C LEU A 131 10.66 1.46 -5.81
N ALA A 132 9.82 2.26 -6.49
CA ALA A 132 10.16 3.64 -6.80
C ALA A 132 10.33 4.50 -5.54
N ILE A 133 9.45 4.36 -4.54
CA ILE A 133 9.59 5.05 -3.24
C ILE A 133 10.92 4.68 -2.57
N TYR A 134 11.24 3.39 -2.50
CA TYR A 134 12.46 2.89 -1.87
C TYR A 134 13.71 3.38 -2.60
N LEU A 135 13.72 3.39 -3.93
CA LEU A 135 14.84 3.88 -4.73
C LEU A 135 15.03 5.39 -4.58
N VAL A 136 13.96 6.17 -4.55
CA VAL A 136 14.07 7.63 -4.35
C VAL A 136 14.58 7.94 -2.95
N ALA A 137 14.08 7.26 -1.91
CA ALA A 137 14.59 7.41 -0.55
C ALA A 137 16.08 7.03 -0.44
N LEU A 138 16.50 5.99 -1.17
CA LEU A 138 17.90 5.56 -1.22
C LEU A 138 18.77 6.63 -1.89
N VAL A 139 18.35 7.13 -3.06
CA VAL A 139 19.05 8.22 -3.76
C VAL A 139 19.14 9.47 -2.88
N PHE A 140 18.05 9.82 -2.18
CA PHE A 140 18.05 10.93 -1.24
C PHE A 140 19.08 10.74 -0.12
N CYS A 141 19.18 9.55 0.46
CA CYS A 141 20.19 9.25 1.48
C CYS A 141 21.61 9.42 0.94
N LEU A 142 21.88 8.93 -0.28
CA LEU A 142 23.19 9.07 -0.92
C LEU A 142 23.55 10.53 -1.20
N VAL A 143 22.60 11.33 -1.67
CA VAL A 143 22.81 12.77 -1.94
C VAL A 143 23.05 13.57 -0.66
N MET A 144 22.31 13.26 0.42
CA MET A 144 22.40 13.99 1.68
C MET A 144 23.51 13.45 2.62
N GLY A 145 24.19 12.36 2.25
CA GLY A 145 25.20 11.72 3.08
C GLY A 145 24.63 11.01 4.31
N ILE A 146 23.38 10.55 4.24
CA ILE A 146 22.72 9.74 5.28
C ILE A 146 23.19 8.28 5.16
N PRO A 147 23.65 7.64 6.25
CA PRO A 147 24.00 6.23 6.25
C PRO A 147 22.89 5.29 5.75
N VAL A 148 23.21 4.45 4.76
CA VAL A 148 22.30 3.40 4.25
C VAL A 148 22.36 2.17 5.18
N LYS A 149 21.73 2.29 6.35
CA LYS A 149 21.61 1.20 7.34
C LYS A 149 20.17 0.72 7.42
N TYR A 150 20.02 -0.59 7.59
CA TYR A 150 18.73 -1.26 7.78
C TYR A 150 18.41 -1.38 9.28
N SER A 151 18.32 -0.23 9.96
CA SER A 151 17.86 -0.13 11.34
C SER A 151 17.27 1.26 11.56
N VAL A 152 16.26 1.33 12.41
CA VAL A 152 15.62 2.58 12.82
C VAL A 152 16.41 3.17 13.98
N THR A 153 16.74 4.45 13.90
CA THR A 153 17.44 5.16 14.98
C THR A 153 16.48 5.47 16.13
N GLU A 154 17.04 5.59 17.34
CA GLU A 154 16.28 6.03 18.52
C GLU A 154 15.71 7.45 18.33
N ASN A 155 16.44 8.32 17.61
CA ASN A 155 16.01 9.67 17.24
C ASN A 155 14.76 9.65 16.34
N ALA A 156 14.75 8.81 15.30
CA ALA A 156 13.58 8.69 14.42
C ALA A 156 12.40 8.03 15.14
N HIS A 157 12.66 7.02 15.97
CA HIS A 157 11.65 6.39 16.81
C HIS A 157 10.99 7.42 17.73
N SER A 158 11.78 8.14 18.53
CA SER A 158 11.28 9.15 19.47
C SER A 158 10.57 10.31 18.76
N MET A 159 11.06 10.77 17.59
CA MET A 159 10.38 11.79 16.79
C MET A 159 8.96 11.34 16.37
N VAL A 160 8.82 10.11 15.88
CA VAL A 160 7.52 9.57 15.43
C VAL A 160 6.58 9.30 16.63
N ILE A 161 7.11 8.81 17.76
CA ILE A 161 6.30 8.60 18.97
C ILE A 161 5.84 9.95 19.54
N ASN A 162 6.74 10.92 19.72
CA ASN A 162 6.38 12.20 20.34
C ASN A 162 5.40 13.03 19.50
N SER A 163 5.44 12.88 18.17
CA SER A 163 4.52 13.58 17.28
C SER A 163 3.12 12.96 17.23
N CYS A 164 3.00 11.65 17.43
CA CYS A 164 1.76 10.92 17.18
C CYS A 164 1.13 10.27 18.42
N TYR A 165 1.93 9.91 19.44
CA TYR A 165 1.50 9.18 20.64
C TYR A 165 1.53 10.08 21.88
N LYS A 166 0.44 10.06 22.65
CA LYS A 166 0.30 10.84 23.90
C LYS A 166 0.20 9.89 25.08
N ALA A 167 1.29 9.74 25.84
CA ALA A 167 1.38 8.79 26.95
C ALA A 167 0.24 8.94 27.98
N ASP A 168 -0.19 10.18 28.26
CA ASP A 168 -1.26 10.47 29.24
C ASP A 168 -2.64 9.89 28.85
N VAL A 169 -2.86 9.62 27.56
CA VAL A 169 -4.13 9.11 27.04
C VAL A 169 -4.20 7.59 27.12
N TYR A 170 -3.07 6.91 26.88
CA TYR A 170 -2.99 5.46 26.78
C TYR A 170 -2.72 4.88 28.17
N ALA A 171 -3.67 4.10 28.69
CA ALA A 171 -3.53 3.51 30.02
C ALA A 171 -2.37 2.50 30.05
N PRO A 172 -1.60 2.43 31.15
CA PRO A 172 -0.60 1.39 31.33
C PRO A 172 -1.27 0.00 31.28
N GLY A 173 -0.79 -0.86 30.39
CA GLY A 173 -1.26 -2.25 30.23
C GLY A 173 -1.65 -2.62 28.80
N GLU A 174 -2.79 -2.14 28.30
CA GLU A 174 -3.39 -2.63 27.05
C GLU A 174 -2.74 -2.12 25.76
N TYR A 175 -2.08 -0.96 25.81
CA TYR A 175 -1.42 -0.35 24.64
C TYR A 175 -0.23 0.50 25.09
N ALA A 176 0.65 -0.12 25.87
CA ALA A 176 1.85 0.53 26.38
C ALA A 176 2.97 0.47 25.33
N LEU A 177 3.78 1.53 25.27
CA LEU A 177 5.02 1.54 24.48
C LEU A 177 5.96 0.43 24.98
N LEU A 178 6.58 -0.27 24.04
CA LEU A 178 7.56 -1.31 24.29
C LEU A 178 8.97 -0.80 24.03
N ASP A 179 9.96 -1.47 24.64
CA ASP A 179 11.37 -1.22 24.36
C ASP A 179 11.70 -1.68 22.92
N PHE A 180 11.89 -0.69 22.04
CA PHE A 180 12.16 -0.93 20.63
C PHE A 180 13.66 -0.92 20.35
N ASN A 181 14.18 -2.02 19.83
CA ASN A 181 15.61 -2.21 19.55
C ASN A 181 16.08 -1.67 18.18
N GLY A 182 15.22 -0.93 17.46
CA GLY A 182 15.53 -0.37 16.14
C GLY A 182 15.46 -1.37 14.98
N GLN A 183 15.18 -2.65 15.22
CA GLN A 183 15.18 -3.66 14.14
C GLN A 183 13.77 -3.85 13.57
N MET A 184 13.65 -3.71 12.24
CA MET A 184 12.44 -4.08 11.50
C MET A 184 12.73 -5.29 10.62
N GLY A 185 11.85 -6.29 10.61
CA GLY A 185 11.99 -7.45 9.73
C GLY A 185 11.74 -7.09 8.26
N ILE A 186 12.15 -7.95 7.32
CA ILE A 186 11.93 -7.73 5.88
C ILE A 186 10.45 -7.52 5.50
N LEU A 187 9.54 -8.06 6.31
CA LEU A 187 8.10 -7.88 6.15
C LEU A 187 7.67 -6.42 6.26
N PHE A 188 8.43 -5.56 6.94
CA PHE A 188 8.18 -4.12 6.94
C PHE A 188 8.18 -3.53 5.52
N LEU A 189 9.11 -3.97 4.67
CA LEU A 189 9.19 -3.52 3.27
C LEU A 189 8.20 -4.24 2.34
N LEU A 190 7.81 -5.47 2.68
CA LEU A 190 6.94 -6.30 1.83
C LEU A 190 5.45 -6.14 2.15
N ALA A 191 5.08 -5.82 3.39
CA ALA A 191 3.70 -5.70 3.83
C ALA A 191 2.90 -4.69 2.97
N PRO A 192 3.42 -3.49 2.63
CA PRO A 192 2.78 -2.59 1.67
C PRO A 192 2.38 -3.24 0.36
N VAL A 193 3.26 -4.05 -0.21
CA VAL A 193 3.03 -4.73 -1.49
C VAL A 193 1.98 -5.83 -1.33
N ILE A 194 2.09 -6.64 -0.28
CA ILE A 194 1.18 -7.78 -0.05
C ILE A 194 -0.24 -7.29 0.25
N VAL A 195 -0.40 -6.37 1.19
CA VAL A 195 -1.72 -5.86 1.62
C VAL A 195 -2.41 -5.12 0.48
N LEU A 196 -1.71 -4.19 -0.20
CA LEU A 196 -2.34 -3.45 -1.30
C LEU A 196 -2.61 -4.31 -2.53
N SER A 197 -1.89 -5.43 -2.73
CA SER A 197 -2.22 -6.39 -3.78
C SER A 197 -3.61 -7.02 -3.57
N VAL A 198 -4.01 -7.31 -2.32
CA VAL A 198 -5.38 -7.76 -2.01
C VAL A 198 -6.40 -6.76 -2.52
N LEU A 199 -6.21 -5.48 -2.17
CA LEU A 199 -7.12 -4.40 -2.55
C LEU A 199 -7.13 -4.17 -4.06
N SER A 200 -5.97 -4.17 -4.72
CA SER A 200 -5.90 -3.97 -6.17
C SER A 200 -6.57 -5.11 -6.95
N ILE A 201 -6.48 -6.37 -6.49
CA ILE A 201 -7.16 -7.50 -7.14
C ILE A 201 -8.67 -7.43 -6.87
N LEU A 202 -9.08 -7.01 -5.67
CA LEU A 202 -10.49 -6.79 -5.33
C LEU A 202 -11.11 -5.68 -6.19
N GLN A 203 -10.39 -4.58 -6.41
CA GLN A 203 -10.78 -3.50 -7.31
C GLN A 203 -11.02 -4.00 -8.73
N MET A 204 -10.13 -4.85 -9.23
CA MET A 204 -10.30 -5.47 -10.54
C MET A 204 -11.58 -6.31 -10.60
N THR A 205 -11.93 -7.03 -9.54
CA THR A 205 -13.20 -7.79 -9.50
C THR A 205 -14.41 -6.86 -9.60
N ILE A 206 -14.40 -5.76 -8.85
CA ILE A 206 -15.52 -4.80 -8.79
C ILE A 206 -15.65 -4.02 -10.11
N SER A 207 -14.53 -3.69 -10.75
CA SER A 207 -14.53 -3.00 -12.02
C SER A 207 -15.10 -3.84 -13.17
N LEU A 208 -15.06 -5.18 -13.05
CA LEU A 208 -15.79 -6.06 -13.97
C LEU A 208 -17.30 -5.95 -13.76
N LEU A 209 -17.78 -5.82 -12.52
CA LEU A 209 -19.21 -5.82 -12.21
C LEU A 209 -19.87 -4.44 -12.38
N SER A 210 -19.09 -3.37 -12.33
CA SER A 210 -19.59 -1.99 -12.27
C SER A 210 -18.64 -1.03 -12.99
N THR A 211 -18.01 -0.11 -12.26
CA THR A 211 -17.00 0.83 -12.76
C THR A 211 -15.76 0.81 -11.83
N PRO A 212 -14.57 1.18 -12.35
CA PRO A 212 -13.35 1.27 -11.52
C PRO A 212 -13.48 2.16 -10.29
N VAL A 213 -14.32 3.21 -10.35
CA VAL A 213 -14.53 4.17 -9.27
C VAL A 213 -15.04 3.48 -8.00
N TYR A 214 -16.01 2.57 -8.12
CA TYR A 214 -16.56 1.86 -6.96
C TYR A 214 -15.53 0.94 -6.30
N GLY A 215 -14.67 0.30 -7.10
CA GLY A 215 -13.55 -0.49 -6.57
C GLY A 215 -12.60 0.37 -5.73
N PHE A 216 -12.21 1.52 -6.27
CA PHE A 216 -11.35 2.48 -5.56
C PHE A 216 -11.99 2.96 -4.25
N LEU A 217 -13.25 3.39 -4.30
CA LEU A 217 -13.98 3.84 -3.12
C LEU A 217 -14.08 2.76 -2.04
N LEU A 218 -14.36 1.50 -2.41
CA LEU A 218 -14.38 0.40 -1.44
C LEU A 218 -13.02 0.23 -0.76
N SER A 219 -11.93 0.30 -1.52
CA SER A 219 -10.59 0.18 -0.95
C SER A 219 -10.26 1.34 -0.02
N ALA A 220 -10.72 2.56 -0.36
CA ALA A 220 -10.61 3.71 0.51
C ALA A 220 -11.38 3.51 1.82
N VAL A 221 -12.62 3.03 1.75
CA VAL A 221 -13.43 2.71 2.95
C VAL A 221 -12.72 1.67 3.81
N ILE A 222 -12.12 0.61 3.23
CA ILE A 222 -11.38 -0.41 3.98
C ILE A 222 -10.17 0.21 4.69
N LEU A 223 -9.36 1.03 4.01
CA LEU A 223 -8.19 1.67 4.61
C LEU A 223 -8.58 2.69 5.68
N VAL A 224 -9.59 3.52 5.44
CA VAL A 224 -10.10 4.50 6.42
C VAL A 224 -10.68 3.78 7.64
N SER A 225 -11.47 2.74 7.45
CA SER A 225 -11.98 1.92 8.57
C SER A 225 -10.84 1.30 9.37
N SER A 226 -9.76 0.88 8.69
CA SER A 226 -8.56 0.39 9.35
C SER A 226 -7.92 1.48 10.21
N THR A 227 -7.89 2.75 9.79
CA THR A 227 -7.39 3.86 10.65
C THR A 227 -8.24 4.11 11.88
N TYR A 228 -9.51 3.71 11.91
CA TYR A 228 -10.37 3.87 13.08
C TYR A 228 -10.30 2.68 14.04
N TYR A 229 -10.40 1.46 13.50
CA TYR A 229 -10.44 0.22 14.29
C TYR A 229 -9.10 -0.52 14.29
N LEU A 230 -8.52 -0.72 15.48
CA LEU A 230 -7.42 -1.65 15.67
C LEU A 230 -7.98 -3.06 15.84
N HIS A 231 -8.02 -3.83 14.75
CA HIS A 231 -8.41 -5.23 14.78
C HIS A 231 -7.72 -6.02 13.64
N PRO A 232 -7.24 -7.26 13.88
CA PRO A 232 -6.44 -8.03 12.92
C PRO A 232 -7.10 -8.24 11.54
N LEU A 233 -8.43 -8.32 11.47
CA LEU A 233 -9.13 -8.48 10.19
C LEU A 233 -9.08 -7.24 9.29
N PHE A 234 -8.81 -6.05 9.84
CA PHE A 234 -8.64 -4.84 9.03
C PHE A 234 -7.20 -4.77 8.55
N ILE A 235 -6.97 -5.26 7.34
CA ILE A 235 -5.63 -5.42 6.76
C ILE A 235 -4.83 -4.12 6.64
N GLY A 236 -5.49 -2.95 6.64
CA GLY A 236 -4.79 -1.66 6.67
C GLY A 236 -4.05 -1.39 7.97
N ASN A 237 -4.33 -2.12 9.07
CA ASN A 237 -3.57 -2.01 10.32
C ASN A 237 -2.11 -2.41 10.16
N TYR A 238 -1.83 -3.40 9.31
CA TYR A 238 -0.47 -3.90 9.07
C TYR A 238 0.40 -2.96 8.23
N LEU A 239 -0.18 -1.88 7.73
CA LEU A 239 0.50 -0.84 6.97
C LEU A 239 0.89 0.36 7.86
N MET A 240 0.51 0.34 9.14
CA MET A 240 0.80 1.40 10.11
C MET A 240 1.80 0.91 11.15
N VAL A 241 2.97 1.54 11.18
CA VAL A 241 4.03 1.25 12.16
C VAL A 241 3.55 1.48 13.58
N LEU A 242 2.80 2.55 13.83
CA LEU A 242 2.27 2.90 15.15
C LEU A 242 1.20 1.95 15.69
N ARG A 243 0.95 0.84 14.98
CA ARG A 243 0.04 -0.25 15.37
C ARG A 243 0.74 -1.59 15.47
N SER A 244 2.05 -1.64 15.23
CA SER A 244 2.83 -2.87 15.31
C SER A 244 2.99 -3.34 16.75
N ASP A 245 2.93 -4.64 16.95
CA ASP A 245 3.24 -5.30 18.23
C ASP A 245 4.72 -5.21 18.61
N ARG A 246 5.60 -4.74 17.70
CA ARG A 246 6.98 -4.38 18.03
C ARG A 246 7.09 -3.10 18.86
N LEU A 247 6.09 -2.23 18.76
CA LEU A 247 6.09 -0.91 19.41
C LEU A 247 5.09 -0.85 20.56
N PHE A 248 4.01 -1.64 20.52
CA PHE A 248 2.93 -1.58 21.51
C PHE A 248 2.46 -2.96 21.99
N SER A 249 2.23 -3.12 23.29
CA SER A 249 1.82 -4.38 23.95
C SER A 249 0.47 -4.97 23.47
N GLY A 250 -0.35 -4.21 22.75
CA GLY A 250 -1.61 -4.63 22.13
C GLY A 250 -1.67 -4.36 20.63
N GLY A 251 -0.51 -4.22 19.98
CA GLY A 251 -0.40 -4.01 18.54
C GLY A 251 -0.76 -5.26 17.71
N VAL A 252 -0.78 -5.08 16.40
CA VAL A 252 -0.98 -6.16 15.43
C VAL A 252 0.37 -6.70 14.95
N ASN A 253 0.46 -8.02 14.84
CA ASN A 253 1.66 -8.68 14.40
C ASN A 253 1.82 -8.65 12.86
N GLU A 254 2.97 -8.21 12.37
CA GLU A 254 3.24 -8.09 10.92
C GLU A 254 3.23 -9.44 10.19
N VAL A 255 3.66 -10.53 10.85
CA VAL A 255 3.71 -11.88 10.27
C VAL A 255 2.29 -12.41 10.08
N THR A 256 1.45 -12.29 11.12
CA THR A 256 0.05 -12.74 11.04
C THR A 256 -0.71 -11.95 9.99
N GLY A 257 -0.49 -10.63 9.91
CA GLY A 257 -1.12 -9.79 8.89
C GLY A 257 -0.70 -10.10 7.47
N SER A 258 0.59 -10.37 7.27
CA SER A 258 1.09 -10.79 5.96
C SER A 258 0.51 -12.15 5.57
N ALA A 259 0.40 -13.10 6.50
CA ALA A 259 -0.21 -14.41 6.26
C ALA A 259 -1.71 -14.29 5.89
N ILE A 260 -2.48 -13.51 6.65
CA ILE A 260 -3.90 -13.22 6.36
C ILE A 260 -4.03 -12.59 4.97
N SER A 261 -3.18 -11.63 4.64
CA SER A 261 -3.22 -10.94 3.35
C SER A 261 -2.88 -11.88 2.19
N LEU A 262 -1.90 -12.78 2.34
CA LEU A 262 -1.60 -13.79 1.32
C LEU A 262 -2.77 -14.76 1.10
N LEU A 263 -3.45 -15.19 2.15
CA LEU A 263 -4.66 -16.00 2.05
C LEU A 263 -5.78 -15.24 1.33
N LEU A 264 -5.94 -13.95 1.64
CA LEU A 264 -6.91 -13.09 0.96
C LEU A 264 -6.57 -12.87 -0.52
N ILE A 265 -5.29 -12.76 -0.88
CA ILE A 265 -4.88 -12.72 -2.30
C ILE A 265 -5.40 -13.96 -3.01
N ILE A 266 -5.16 -15.16 -2.47
CA ILE A 266 -5.63 -16.42 -3.07
C ILE A 266 -7.16 -16.44 -3.16
N PHE A 267 -7.85 -16.08 -2.08
CA PHE A 267 -9.30 -16.07 -2.01
C PHE A 267 -9.94 -15.12 -3.03
N VAL A 268 -9.52 -13.85 -3.06
CA VAL A 268 -10.07 -12.84 -3.98
C VAL A 268 -9.72 -13.19 -5.43
N THR A 269 -8.53 -13.74 -5.66
CA THR A 269 -8.09 -14.28 -6.96
C THR A 269 -9.06 -15.36 -7.45
N VAL A 270 -9.38 -16.36 -6.64
CA VAL A 270 -10.32 -17.43 -7.00
C VAL A 270 -11.72 -16.88 -7.29
N ILE A 271 -12.24 -15.99 -6.43
CA ILE A 271 -13.55 -15.33 -6.65
C ILE A 271 -13.56 -14.57 -7.97
N ASN A 272 -12.53 -13.77 -8.23
CA ASN A 272 -12.44 -12.98 -9.45
C ASN A 272 -12.45 -13.88 -10.71
N LEU A 273 -11.73 -15.00 -10.68
CA LEU A 273 -11.77 -15.98 -11.76
C LEU A 273 -13.17 -16.57 -11.97
N MET A 274 -13.90 -16.89 -10.90
CA MET A 274 -15.27 -17.40 -10.98
C MET A 274 -16.22 -16.37 -11.59
N VAL A 275 -16.09 -15.10 -11.18
CA VAL A 275 -16.87 -13.98 -11.74
C VAL A 275 -16.54 -13.79 -13.23
N PHE A 276 -15.25 -13.72 -13.59
CA PHE A 276 -14.81 -13.48 -14.97
C PHE A 276 -15.18 -14.61 -15.94
N LYS A 277 -15.26 -15.87 -15.46
CA LYS A 277 -15.76 -16.99 -16.27
C LYS A 277 -17.21 -16.81 -16.71
N LYS A 278 -18.04 -16.18 -15.87
CA LYS A 278 -19.47 -15.92 -16.15
C LYS A 278 -19.71 -14.56 -16.81
N TYR A 279 -18.70 -13.69 -16.84
CA TYR A 279 -18.82 -12.34 -17.35
C TYR A 279 -19.06 -12.32 -18.88
N ASP A 280 -20.05 -11.54 -19.32
CA ASP A 280 -20.31 -11.32 -20.75
C ASP A 280 -19.42 -10.20 -21.28
N ILE A 281 -18.47 -10.59 -22.12
CA ILE A 281 -17.46 -9.69 -22.70
C ILE A 281 -18.00 -8.93 -23.93
N LEU A 282 -19.09 -9.42 -24.54
CA LEU A 282 -19.63 -8.89 -25.78
C LEU A 282 -20.81 -7.93 -25.54
N ALA A 283 -21.63 -8.16 -24.51
CA ALA A 283 -22.84 -7.37 -24.26
C ALA A 283 -22.60 -5.90 -23.85
N ASN A 284 -21.49 -5.58 -23.17
CA ASN A 284 -21.25 -4.23 -22.63
C ASN A 284 -20.69 -3.20 -23.64
N VAL A 285 -20.65 -3.52 -24.94
CA VAL A 285 -20.26 -2.55 -25.99
C VAL A 285 -21.43 -1.61 -26.37
N PHE A 286 -22.67 -2.01 -26.09
CA PHE A 286 -23.88 -1.32 -26.58
C PHE A 286 -24.65 -0.53 -25.51
N LYS A 287 -24.03 -0.24 -24.36
CA LYS A 287 -24.68 0.55 -23.30
C LYS A 287 -24.29 2.04 -23.29
N ASP A 288 -23.31 2.42 -24.10
CA ASP A 288 -22.82 3.80 -24.23
C ASP A 288 -23.11 4.40 -25.63
N GLU A 289 -24.07 3.84 -26.38
CA GLU A 289 -24.76 4.49 -27.51
C GLU A 289 -26.19 4.86 -27.08
#